data_AF-A0A933BVT4-F1
#
_entry.id   AF-A0A933BVT4-F1
#
_cell.length_a   1.000
_cell.length_b   1.000
_cell.length_c   1.000
_cell.angle_alpha   90.00
_cell.angle_beta   90.00
_cell.angle_gamma   90.00
#
_symmetry.space_group_name_H-M   'P 1'
#
loop_
_entity.id
_entity.type
_entity.pdbx_description
1 polymer ?
#
loop_
_entity_poly.entity_id
_entity_poly.type
_entity_poly.pdbx_seq_one_letter_code
_entity_poly.pdbx_strand_id
1 'polypeptide(L)'
;MRNAAVGLVAAVALAAMGGARTTGGLDGAVALQDLLVANRALNALFVRAIGASDAEREARLDRLAESKQRLSSRLEVLRVPAEYEEVTALARLSVEADVRLLEAERRRAAARLEASRAQRELLAAVSGARGVPTRALPLRLERYREHTQVAAAHTAWLTARVRLSAAEPDLSRLRAQSRAHHARLDQRAFRLGLLPYRSGSPF
;
A
#
# COMPACT_ATOMS: atom_id res chain seq x y z
N MET A 1 -23.38 5.72 -4.38
CA MET A 1 -22.96 6.71 -5.40
C MET A 1 -21.70 7.55 -5.04
N ARG A 2 -21.22 7.60 -3.79
CA ARG A 2 -20.02 8.38 -3.39
C ARG A 2 -18.64 7.86 -3.86
N ASN A 3 -18.55 6.63 -4.38
CA ASN A 3 -17.27 6.01 -4.80
C ASN A 3 -16.90 6.32 -6.26
N ALA A 4 -17.90 6.57 -7.13
CA ALA A 4 -17.66 6.94 -8.52
C ALA A 4 -17.04 8.35 -8.63
N ALA A 5 -17.44 9.28 -7.76
CA ALA A 5 -16.91 10.64 -7.76
C ALA A 5 -15.40 10.72 -7.42
N VAL A 6 -14.88 9.86 -6.53
CA VAL A 6 -13.45 9.84 -6.19
C VAL A 6 -12.62 9.19 -7.30
N GLY A 7 -13.13 8.11 -7.90
CA GLY A 7 -12.51 7.50 -9.08
C GLY A 7 -12.54 8.43 -10.31
N LEU A 8 -13.62 9.20 -10.47
CA LEU A 8 -13.76 10.21 -11.51
C LEU A 8 -12.82 11.41 -11.24
N VAL A 9 -12.65 11.87 -10.01
CA VAL A 9 -11.68 12.95 -9.69
C VAL A 9 -10.24 12.49 -9.91
N ALA A 10 -9.89 11.25 -9.56
CA ALA A 10 -8.57 10.71 -9.85
C ALA A 10 -8.36 10.51 -11.37
N ALA A 11 -9.37 10.03 -12.10
CA ALA A 11 -9.32 9.86 -13.55
C ALA A 11 -9.32 11.20 -14.30
N VAL A 12 -10.03 12.22 -13.82
CA VAL A 12 -10.05 13.58 -14.37
C VAL A 12 -8.73 14.30 -14.03
N ALA A 13 -8.18 14.13 -12.83
CA ALA A 13 -6.85 14.63 -12.51
C ALA A 13 -5.78 13.97 -13.39
N LEU A 14 -5.82 12.64 -13.59
CA LEU A 14 -4.91 11.93 -14.49
C LEU A 14 -5.16 12.17 -16.00
N ALA A 15 -6.38 12.52 -16.40
CA ALA A 15 -6.71 12.85 -17.80
C ALA A 15 -6.38 14.31 -18.13
N ALA A 16 -6.63 15.26 -17.23
CA ALA A 16 -6.21 16.67 -17.36
C ALA A 16 -4.68 16.82 -17.38
N MET A 17 -3.99 15.85 -16.79
CA MET A 17 -2.55 15.68 -16.76
C MET A 17 -1.90 15.41 -18.13
N GLY A 18 -2.67 15.12 -19.19
CA GLY A 18 -2.18 14.90 -20.55
C GLY A 18 -2.05 16.20 -21.34
N GLY A 19 -1.00 17.00 -21.09
CA GLY A 19 -0.74 18.14 -21.98
C GLY A 19 0.22 19.24 -21.50
N ALA A 20 0.50 19.38 -20.21
CA ALA A 20 1.29 20.52 -19.74
C ALA A 20 2.80 20.31 -19.96
N ARG A 21 3.31 20.69 -21.14
CA ARG A 21 4.72 21.08 -21.31
C ARG A 21 4.88 22.44 -20.62
N THR A 22 5.52 22.45 -19.45
CA THR A 22 5.57 23.59 -18.52
C THR A 22 6.53 24.69 -18.99
N THR A 23 5.97 25.83 -19.39
CA THR A 23 6.65 27.14 -19.39
C THR A 23 6.56 27.74 -17.98
N GLY A 24 7.59 28.43 -17.49
CA GLY A 24 7.67 28.87 -16.07
C GLY A 24 6.61 29.89 -15.64
N GLY A 25 6.47 30.10 -14.32
CA GLY A 25 5.55 31.09 -13.74
C GLY A 25 4.24 30.49 -13.20
N LEU A 26 3.10 31.11 -13.53
CA LEU A 26 1.75 30.73 -13.07
C LEU A 26 1.39 29.29 -13.47
N ASP A 27 1.83 28.85 -14.65
CA ASP A 27 1.62 27.47 -15.14
C ASP A 27 2.27 26.43 -14.23
N GLY A 28 3.42 26.75 -13.62
CA GLY A 28 4.10 25.89 -12.65
C GLY A 28 3.34 25.78 -11.33
N ALA A 29 2.71 26.86 -10.87
CA ALA A 29 1.88 26.87 -9.66
C ALA A 29 0.57 26.10 -9.85
N VAL A 30 -0.09 26.25 -11.01
CA VAL A 30 -1.29 25.48 -11.37
C VAL A 30 -0.95 23.99 -11.50
N ALA A 31 0.15 23.65 -12.18
CA ALA A 31 0.61 22.26 -12.27
C ALA A 31 0.94 21.67 -10.89
N LEU A 32 1.54 22.45 -9.99
CA LEU A 32 1.78 22.02 -8.61
C LEU A 32 0.46 21.75 -7.87
N GLN A 33 -0.53 22.65 -7.99
CA GLN A 33 -1.85 22.47 -7.39
C GLN A 33 -2.54 21.18 -7.86
N ASP A 34 -2.52 20.90 -9.17
CA ASP A 34 -3.08 19.66 -9.73
C ASP A 34 -2.40 18.41 -9.16
N LEU A 35 -1.07 18.44 -9.03
CA LEU A 35 -0.29 17.34 -8.46
C LEU A 35 -0.61 17.12 -6.97
N LEU A 36 -0.86 18.19 -6.20
CA LEU A 36 -1.27 18.08 -4.80
C LEU A 36 -2.67 17.50 -4.65
N VAL A 37 -3.61 17.90 -5.52
CA VAL A 37 -4.96 17.32 -5.56
C VAL A 37 -4.88 15.83 -5.91
N ALA A 38 -4.07 15.45 -6.90
CA ALA A 38 -3.81 14.05 -7.24
C ALA A 38 -3.20 13.27 -6.07
N ASN A 39 -2.23 13.85 -5.36
CA ASN A 39 -1.61 13.21 -4.19
C ASN A 39 -2.64 12.89 -3.09
N ARG A 40 -3.50 13.85 -2.76
CA ARG A 40 -4.61 13.68 -1.79
C ARG A 40 -5.59 12.61 -2.24
N ALA A 41 -5.99 12.62 -3.51
CA ALA A 41 -6.92 11.63 -4.05
C ALA A 41 -6.32 10.21 -3.96
N LEU A 42 -5.04 10.05 -4.33
CA LEU A 42 -4.35 8.77 -4.23
C LEU A 42 -4.20 8.30 -2.77
N ASN A 43 -3.92 9.21 -1.82
CA ASN A 43 -3.88 8.87 -0.40
C ASN A 43 -5.25 8.39 0.10
N ALA A 44 -6.34 9.09 -0.28
CA ALA A 44 -7.69 8.68 0.08
C ALA A 44 -8.07 7.30 -0.50
N LEU A 45 -7.64 6.99 -1.72
CA LEU A 45 -7.81 5.67 -2.33
C LEU A 45 -6.98 4.60 -1.61
N PHE A 46 -5.77 4.92 -1.18
CA PHE A 46 -4.92 4.03 -0.40
C PHE A 46 -5.55 3.68 0.95
N VAL A 47 -6.03 4.66 1.71
CA VAL A 47 -6.74 4.42 2.99
C VAL A 47 -7.94 3.48 2.79
N ARG A 48 -8.68 3.64 1.69
CA ARG A 48 -9.80 2.74 1.35
C ARG A 48 -9.34 1.34 0.94
N ALA A 49 -8.20 1.21 0.27
CA ALA A 49 -7.65 -0.08 -0.14
C ALA A 49 -7.27 -0.95 1.07
N ILE A 50 -6.76 -0.35 2.15
CA ILE A 50 -6.45 -1.06 3.40
C ILE A 50 -7.70 -1.79 3.95
N GLY A 51 -8.90 -1.22 3.78
CA GLY A 51 -10.16 -1.83 4.23
C GLY A 51 -10.76 -2.91 3.31
N ALA A 52 -10.17 -3.18 2.14
CA ALA A 52 -10.73 -4.12 1.15
C ALA A 52 -10.42 -5.60 1.47
N SER A 53 -11.08 -6.53 0.77
CA SER A 53 -10.73 -7.96 0.80
C SER A 53 -9.31 -8.20 0.26
N ASP A 54 -8.65 -9.30 0.63
CA ASP A 54 -7.22 -9.49 0.35
C ASP A 54 -6.89 -9.48 -1.16
N ALA A 55 -7.72 -10.10 -2.02
CA ALA A 55 -7.52 -10.10 -3.48
C ALA A 55 -7.81 -8.73 -4.13
N GLU A 56 -8.86 -8.02 -3.68
CA GLU A 56 -9.13 -6.66 -4.15
C GLU A 56 -8.08 -5.67 -3.67
N ARG A 57 -7.53 -5.88 -2.48
CA ARG A 57 -6.47 -5.05 -1.90
C ARG A 57 -5.21 -5.12 -2.74
N GLU A 58 -4.74 -6.30 -3.11
CA GLU A 58 -3.52 -6.49 -3.93
C GLU A 58 -3.61 -5.75 -5.28
N ALA A 59 -4.67 -6.01 -6.06
CA ALA A 59 -4.88 -5.35 -7.36
C ALA A 59 -5.10 -3.83 -7.25
N ARG A 60 -5.55 -3.32 -6.09
CA ARG A 60 -5.64 -1.87 -5.82
C ARG A 60 -4.28 -1.29 -5.43
N LEU A 61 -3.49 -1.99 -4.61
CA LEU A 61 -2.16 -1.57 -4.20
C LEU A 61 -1.20 -1.45 -5.40
N ASP A 62 -1.26 -2.36 -6.36
CA ASP A 62 -0.43 -2.30 -7.57
C ASP A 62 -0.72 -1.06 -8.42
N ARG A 63 -2.01 -0.77 -8.67
CA ARG A 63 -2.44 0.43 -9.40
C ARG A 63 -2.07 1.72 -8.66
N LEU A 64 -2.14 1.70 -7.33
CA LEU A 64 -1.74 2.84 -6.50
C LEU A 64 -0.23 3.07 -6.54
N ALA A 65 0.58 2.01 -6.48
CA ALA A 65 2.03 2.11 -6.60
C ALA A 65 2.44 2.70 -7.94
N GLU A 66 1.85 2.21 -9.04
CA GLU A 66 2.10 2.76 -10.37
C GLU A 66 1.71 4.25 -10.47
N SER A 67 0.55 4.61 -9.93
CA SER A 67 0.07 6.00 -9.92
C SER A 67 0.97 6.91 -9.08
N LYS A 68 1.47 6.44 -7.93
CA LYS A 68 2.41 7.18 -7.07
C LYS A 68 3.78 7.32 -7.73
N GLN A 69 4.25 6.31 -8.45
CA GLN A 69 5.49 6.38 -9.21
C GLN A 69 5.40 7.44 -10.32
N ARG A 70 4.32 7.45 -11.10
CA ARG A 70 4.07 8.50 -12.11
C ARG A 70 4.02 9.90 -11.49
N LEU A 71 3.39 10.04 -10.32
CA LEU A 71 3.35 11.30 -9.58
C LEU A 71 4.75 11.75 -9.13
N SER A 72 5.57 10.82 -8.63
CA SER A 72 6.96 11.10 -8.24
C SER A 72 7.78 11.64 -9.41
N SER A 73 7.77 10.93 -10.55
CA SER A 73 8.52 11.35 -11.74
C SER A 73 8.08 12.72 -12.26
N ARG A 74 6.80 13.08 -12.11
CA ARG A 74 6.32 14.41 -12.48
C ARG A 74 6.78 15.50 -11.54
N LEU A 75 6.80 15.24 -10.22
CA LEU A 75 7.31 16.18 -9.23
C LEU A 75 8.81 16.42 -9.37
N GLU A 76 9.58 15.45 -9.87
CA GLU A 76 11.02 15.58 -10.13
C GLU A 76 11.32 16.59 -11.24
N VAL A 77 10.55 16.55 -12.32
CA VAL A 77 10.76 17.40 -13.51
C VAL A 77 10.01 18.73 -13.44
N LEU A 78 9.09 18.90 -12.48
CA LEU A 78 8.32 20.12 -12.31
C LEU A 78 9.24 21.29 -11.93
N ARG A 79 9.19 22.35 -12.75
CA ARG A 79 9.80 23.64 -12.42
C ARG A 79 8.76 24.55 -11.82
N VAL A 80 8.99 25.00 -10.60
CA VAL A 80 8.12 25.93 -9.86
C VAL A 80 8.87 27.20 -9.48
N PRO A 81 8.17 28.33 -9.28
CA PRO A 81 8.76 29.50 -8.66
C PRO A 81 9.35 29.19 -7.27
N ALA A 82 10.39 29.94 -6.87
CA ALA A 82 11.13 29.74 -5.62
C ALA A 82 10.23 29.72 -4.37
N GLU A 83 9.18 30.54 -4.36
CA GLU A 83 8.19 30.61 -3.27
C GLU A 83 7.44 29.28 -3.03
N TYR A 84 7.43 28.36 -3.99
CA TYR A 84 6.79 27.05 -3.90
C TYR A 84 7.76 25.87 -3.74
N GLU A 85 9.08 26.10 -3.76
CA GLU A 85 10.09 25.03 -3.67
C GLU A 85 9.91 24.18 -2.42
N GLU A 86 9.60 24.81 -1.28
CA GLU A 86 9.35 24.11 -0.02
C GLU A 86 8.14 23.17 -0.12
N VAL A 87 7.05 23.61 -0.78
CA VAL A 87 5.86 22.76 -0.98
C VAL A 87 6.15 21.63 -1.95
N THR A 88 6.93 21.87 -3.00
CA THR A 88 7.37 20.82 -3.92
C THR A 88 8.25 19.79 -3.23
N ALA A 89 9.16 20.22 -2.35
CA ALA A 89 9.98 19.32 -1.53
C ALA A 89 9.12 18.48 -0.57
N LEU A 90 8.16 19.09 0.12
CA LEU A 90 7.22 18.38 0.99
C LEU A 90 6.34 17.40 0.21
N ALA A 91 5.92 17.75 -1.01
CA ALA A 91 5.15 16.86 -1.88
C ALA A 91 5.96 15.63 -2.27
N ARG A 92 7.25 15.79 -2.60
CA ARG A 92 8.15 14.67 -2.88
C ARG A 92 8.30 13.74 -1.67
N LEU A 93 8.56 14.30 -0.48
CA LEU A 93 8.67 13.52 0.77
C LEU A 93 7.38 12.76 1.10
N SER A 94 6.22 13.38 0.86
CA SER A 94 4.91 12.74 1.05
C SER A 94 4.72 11.56 0.09
N VAL A 95 5.02 11.74 -1.19
CA VAL A 95 4.91 10.67 -2.20
C VAL A 95 5.88 9.54 -1.91
N GLU A 96 7.13 9.86 -1.55
CA GLU A 96 8.14 8.85 -1.19
C GLU A 96 7.73 8.03 0.03
N ALA A 97 7.19 8.67 1.08
CA ALA A 97 6.67 7.97 2.25
C ALA A 97 5.52 7.02 1.89
N ASP A 98 4.63 7.43 0.98
CA ASP A 98 3.53 6.60 0.51
C ASP A 98 4.01 5.41 -0.34
N VAL A 99 5.04 5.60 -1.18
CA VAL A 99 5.65 4.51 -1.97
C VAL A 99 6.24 3.46 -1.03
N ARG A 100 7.04 3.86 -0.05
CA ARG A 100 7.62 2.94 0.94
C ARG A 100 6.54 2.20 1.74
N LEU A 101 5.47 2.90 2.10
CA LEU A 101 4.34 2.30 2.81
C LEU A 101 3.58 1.30 1.92
N LEU A 102 3.35 1.62 0.65
CA LEU A 102 2.75 0.71 -0.34
C LEU A 102 3.58 -0.56 -0.52
N GLU A 103 4.90 -0.44 -0.65
CA GLU A 103 5.80 -1.58 -0.75
C GLU A 103 5.77 -2.47 0.50
N ALA A 104 5.72 -1.87 1.70
CA ALA A 104 5.58 -2.59 2.95
C ALA A 104 4.22 -3.31 3.04
N GLU A 105 3.12 -2.68 2.62
CA GLU A 105 1.80 -3.31 2.59
C GLU A 105 1.73 -4.47 1.59
N ARG A 106 2.41 -4.35 0.43
CA ARG A 106 2.54 -5.47 -0.53
C ARG A 106 3.30 -6.64 0.08
N ARG A 107 4.43 -6.38 0.76
CA ARG A 107 5.19 -7.40 1.49
C ARG A 107 4.35 -8.09 2.56
N ARG A 108 3.57 -7.32 3.32
CA ARG A 108 2.64 -7.85 4.34
C ARG A 108 1.51 -8.69 3.71
N ALA A 109 0.94 -8.25 2.60
CA ALA A 109 -0.08 -9.00 1.87
C ALA A 109 0.46 -10.35 1.36
N ALA A 110 1.67 -10.35 0.78
CA ALA A 110 2.36 -11.57 0.36
C ALA A 110 2.62 -12.53 1.54
N ALA A 111 3.14 -12.01 2.67
CA ALA A 111 3.37 -12.81 3.88
C ALA A 111 2.06 -13.41 4.45
N ARG A 112 0.95 -12.67 4.36
CA ARG A 112 -0.38 -13.14 4.77
C ARG A 112 -0.90 -14.26 3.86
N LEU A 113 -0.70 -14.14 2.55
CA LEU A 113 -1.04 -15.19 1.58
C LEU A 113 -0.20 -16.45 1.82
N GLU A 114 1.10 -16.30 2.07
CA GLU A 114 2.01 -17.39 2.43
C GLU A 114 1.53 -18.10 3.71
N ALA A 115 1.22 -17.35 4.78
CA ALA A 115 0.72 -17.91 6.03
C ALA A 115 -0.62 -18.65 5.84
N SER A 116 -1.51 -18.12 4.99
CA SER A 116 -2.79 -18.74 4.68
C SER A 116 -2.63 -20.03 3.85
N ARG A 117 -1.66 -20.07 2.93
CA ARG A 117 -1.30 -21.29 2.18
C ARG A 117 -0.71 -22.35 3.12
N ALA A 118 0.29 -21.98 3.92
CA ALA A 118 0.91 -22.89 4.89
C ALA A 118 -0.10 -23.43 5.92
N GLN A 119 -1.07 -22.61 6.34
CA GLN A 119 -2.16 -23.06 7.21
C GLN A 119 -3.04 -24.11 6.53
N ARG A 120 -3.39 -23.93 5.25
CA ARG A 120 -4.17 -24.92 4.49
C ARG A 120 -3.42 -26.23 4.30
N GLU A 121 -2.13 -26.16 4.01
CA GLU A 121 -1.25 -27.34 3.90
C GLU A 121 -1.16 -28.09 5.22
N LEU A 122 -1.02 -27.38 6.34
CA LEU A 122 -1.05 -27.98 7.68
C LEU A 122 -2.38 -28.68 7.95
N LEU A 123 -3.51 -28.01 7.68
CA LEU A 123 -4.84 -28.60 7.86
C LEU A 123 -5.04 -29.85 6.98
N ALA A 124 -4.53 -29.83 5.73
CA ALA A 124 -4.56 -30.98 4.84
C ALA A 124 -3.70 -32.14 5.36
N ALA A 125 -2.47 -31.86 5.82
CA ALA A 125 -1.58 -32.86 6.38
C ALA A 125 -2.17 -33.52 7.65
N VAL A 126 -2.75 -32.70 8.54
CA VAL A 126 -3.42 -33.18 9.77
C VAL A 126 -4.68 -33.99 9.44
N SER A 127 -5.44 -33.58 8.42
CA SER A 127 -6.67 -34.30 8.02
C SER A 127 -6.36 -35.62 7.32
N GLY A 128 -5.32 -35.67 6.47
CA GLY A 128 -4.84 -36.90 5.84
C GLY A 128 -4.35 -37.93 6.87
N ALA A 129 -3.72 -37.48 7.96
CA ALA A 129 -3.26 -38.35 9.04
C ALA A 129 -4.39 -38.96 9.91
N ARG A 130 -5.65 -38.47 9.81
CA ARG A 130 -6.79 -38.97 10.62
C ARG A 130 -7.54 -40.15 9.99
N GLY A 131 -7.19 -40.59 8.78
CA GLY A 131 -7.97 -41.58 8.00
C GLY A 131 -7.49 -43.04 8.03
N VAL A 132 -6.49 -43.43 8.83
CA VAL A 132 -5.83 -44.74 8.66
C VAL A 132 -6.25 -45.76 9.74
N PRO A 133 -6.95 -46.87 9.38
CA PRO A 133 -7.31 -47.92 10.33
C PRO A 133 -6.08 -48.73 10.75
N THR A 134 -5.91 -48.89 12.07
CA THR A 134 -4.89 -49.73 12.71
C THR A 134 -5.13 -51.21 12.46
N ARG A 135 -4.32 -51.85 11.60
CA ARG A 135 -3.96 -53.28 11.73
C ARG A 135 -2.74 -53.68 10.88
N ALA A 136 -1.82 -54.39 11.54
CA ALA A 136 -0.64 -55.14 11.07
C ALA A 136 0.60 -54.34 10.60
N LEU A 137 1.77 -54.79 11.07
CA LEU A 137 3.11 -54.25 10.84
C LEU A 137 3.48 -54.27 9.34
N PRO A 138 3.29 -53.15 8.63
CA PRO A 138 4.40 -52.30 8.15
C PRO A 138 4.27 -50.81 8.58
N LEU A 139 3.33 -50.51 9.49
CA LEU A 139 2.86 -49.18 9.93
C LEU A 139 3.88 -48.20 10.53
N ARG A 140 5.18 -48.53 10.63
CA ARG A 140 6.17 -47.62 11.24
C ARG A 140 6.69 -46.56 10.27
N LEU A 141 6.87 -46.88 8.99
CA LEU A 141 7.39 -45.92 8.00
C LEU A 141 6.32 -44.95 7.52
N GLU A 142 5.07 -45.38 7.35
CA GLU A 142 3.95 -44.52 6.95
C GLU A 142 3.58 -43.52 8.04
N ARG A 143 3.43 -43.98 9.30
CA ARG A 143 3.24 -43.07 10.44
C ARG A 143 4.39 -42.11 10.62
N TYR A 144 5.64 -42.57 10.47
CA TYR A 144 6.80 -41.68 10.56
C TYR A 144 6.79 -40.63 9.44
N ARG A 145 6.45 -41.02 8.20
CA ARG A 145 6.28 -40.09 7.08
C ARG A 145 5.17 -39.08 7.32
N GLU A 146 4.00 -39.51 7.79
CA GLU A 146 2.87 -38.64 8.13
C GLU A 146 3.24 -37.66 9.26
N HIS A 147 3.90 -38.13 10.33
CA HIS A 147 4.39 -37.26 11.40
C HIS A 147 5.45 -36.26 10.90
N THR A 148 6.36 -36.66 10.02
CA THR A 148 7.34 -35.73 9.43
C THR A 148 6.69 -34.71 8.48
N GLN A 149 5.65 -35.08 7.74
CA GLN A 149 4.89 -34.16 6.88
C GLN A 149 4.11 -33.14 7.72
N VAL A 150 3.46 -33.57 8.80
CA VAL A 150 2.78 -32.66 9.74
C VAL A 150 3.78 -31.72 10.43
N ALA A 151 4.93 -32.24 10.89
CA ALA A 151 5.98 -31.43 11.51
C ALA A 151 6.57 -30.39 10.53
N ALA A 152 6.79 -30.77 9.27
CA ALA A 152 7.26 -29.86 8.23
C ALA A 152 6.22 -28.77 7.92
N ALA A 153 4.95 -29.14 7.72
CA ALA A 153 3.86 -28.19 7.47
C ALA A 153 3.65 -27.23 8.66
N HIS A 154 3.78 -27.72 9.89
CA HIS A 154 3.69 -26.89 11.09
C HIS A 154 4.85 -25.90 11.20
N THR A 155 6.07 -26.32 10.89
CA THR A 155 7.25 -25.45 10.85
C THR A 155 7.12 -24.38 9.77
N ALA A 156 6.61 -24.73 8.59
CA ALA A 156 6.33 -23.79 7.52
C ALA A 156 5.28 -22.74 7.93
N TRP A 157 4.19 -23.17 8.58
CA TRP A 157 3.15 -22.28 9.10
C TRP A 157 3.68 -21.31 10.17
N LEU A 158 4.47 -21.81 11.15
CA LEU A 158 5.09 -20.96 12.17
C LEU A 158 6.05 -19.94 11.55
N THR A 159 6.87 -20.36 10.59
CA THR A 159 7.81 -19.48 9.87
C THR A 159 7.06 -18.36 9.15
N ALA A 160 5.98 -18.69 8.44
CA ALA A 160 5.15 -17.71 7.75
C ALA A 160 4.45 -16.74 8.73
N ARG A 161 4.01 -17.22 9.91
CA ARG A 161 3.46 -16.36 10.96
C ARG A 161 4.48 -15.40 11.55
N VAL A 162 5.71 -15.84 11.78
CA VAL A 162 6.79 -14.98 12.27
C VAL A 162 7.10 -13.88 11.25
N ARG A 163 7.19 -14.22 9.95
CA ARG A 163 7.38 -13.24 8.87
C ARG A 163 6.26 -12.22 8.81
N LEU A 164 5.00 -12.66 8.92
CA LEU A 164 3.85 -11.74 8.97
C LEU A 164 3.92 -10.81 10.19
N SER A 165 4.25 -11.33 11.37
CA SER A 165 4.37 -10.54 12.59
C SER A 165 5.51 -9.52 12.53
N ALA A 166 6.63 -9.86 11.87
CA ALA A 166 7.76 -8.96 11.70
C ALA A 166 7.45 -7.77 10.78
N ALA A 167 6.48 -7.90 9.88
CA ALA A 167 6.06 -6.81 8.99
C ALA A 167 5.17 -5.76 9.67
N GLU A 168 4.50 -6.08 10.79
CA GLU A 168 3.53 -5.19 11.44
C GLU A 168 4.13 -3.93 12.10
N PRO A 169 5.26 -4.02 12.84
CA PRO A 169 5.88 -2.86 13.49
C PRO A 169 6.40 -1.84 12.47
N ASP A 170 6.97 -2.32 11.36
CA ASP A 170 7.47 -1.46 10.26
C ASP A 170 6.33 -0.67 9.63
N LEU A 171 5.19 -1.32 9.37
CA LEU A 171 3.99 -0.65 8.85
C LEU A 171 3.45 0.44 9.77
N SER A 172 3.45 0.21 11.08
CA SER A 172 2.97 1.20 12.05
C SER A 172 3.82 2.48 12.00
N ARG A 173 5.14 2.33 11.90
CA ARG A 173 6.08 3.44 11.74
C ARG A 173 5.89 4.17 10.41
N LEU A 174 5.79 3.44 9.30
CA LEU A 174 5.62 4.01 7.96
C LEU A 174 4.29 4.77 7.83
N ARG A 175 3.19 4.26 8.42
CA ARG A 175 1.89 4.95 8.48
C ARG A 175 1.98 6.26 9.28
N ALA A 176 2.72 6.27 10.38
CA ALA A 176 2.92 7.51 11.16
C ALA A 176 3.74 8.54 10.36
N GLN A 177 4.80 8.09 9.68
CA GLN A 177 5.63 8.95 8.84
C GLN A 177 4.84 9.53 7.65
N SER A 178 4.10 8.71 6.91
CA SER A 178 3.23 9.16 5.80
C SER A 178 2.24 10.22 6.29
N ARG A 179 1.52 9.97 7.40
CA ARG A 179 0.61 10.96 7.99
C ARG A 179 1.28 12.28 8.35
N ALA A 180 2.46 12.22 8.97
CA ALA A 180 3.21 13.43 9.34
C ALA A 180 3.62 14.26 8.12
N HIS A 181 4.05 13.62 7.02
CA HIS A 181 4.39 14.32 5.78
C HIS A 181 3.16 14.94 5.10
N HIS A 182 2.04 14.20 5.03
CA HIS A 182 0.78 14.74 4.50
C HIS A 182 0.27 15.93 5.33
N ALA A 183 0.33 15.87 6.66
CA ALA A 183 -0.09 16.97 7.53
C ALA A 183 0.76 18.24 7.31
N ARG A 184 2.08 18.09 7.22
CA ARG A 184 2.99 19.23 6.94
C ARG A 184 2.75 19.81 5.55
N LEU A 185 2.59 18.95 4.54
CA LEU A 185 2.29 19.35 3.17
C LEU A 185 0.98 20.14 3.10
N ASP A 186 -0.08 19.61 3.71
CA ASP A 186 -1.41 20.23 3.73
C ASP A 186 -1.39 21.58 4.41
N GLN A 187 -0.71 21.70 5.56
CA GLN A 187 -0.56 22.95 6.28
C GLN A 187 0.17 24.00 5.43
N ARG A 188 1.27 23.62 4.76
CA ARG A 188 2.07 24.55 3.98
C ARG A 188 1.38 24.97 2.68
N ALA A 189 0.80 24.02 1.96
CA ALA A 189 0.05 24.27 0.73
C ALA A 189 -1.20 25.14 1.00
N PHE A 190 -1.86 24.96 2.15
CA PHE A 190 -2.95 25.83 2.58
C PHE A 190 -2.48 27.28 2.79
N ARG A 191 -1.37 27.48 3.51
CA ARG A 191 -0.80 28.84 3.73
C ARG A 191 -0.44 29.57 2.43
N LEU A 192 -0.09 28.82 1.38
CA LEU A 192 0.23 29.37 0.06
C LEU A 192 -1.00 29.48 -0.86
N GLY A 193 -2.22 29.18 -0.38
CA GLY A 193 -3.44 29.27 -1.18
C GLY A 193 -3.58 28.19 -2.26
N LEU A 194 -2.69 27.20 -2.30
CA LEU A 194 -2.71 26.11 -3.29
C LEU A 194 -3.81 25.08 -3.04
N LEU A 195 -4.32 25.00 -1.81
CA LEU A 195 -5.36 24.07 -1.42
C LEU A 195 -6.47 24.81 -0.66
N PRO A 196 -7.76 24.55 -0.99
CA PRO A 196 -8.86 25.19 -0.28
C PRO A 196 -8.93 24.72 1.18
N TYR A 197 -9.30 25.63 2.08
CA TYR A 197 -9.59 25.30 3.48
C TYR A 197 -10.72 24.28 3.54
N ARG A 198 -10.50 23.16 4.22
CA ARG A 198 -11.59 22.32 4.72
C ARG A 198 -11.54 22.35 6.24
N SER A 199 -12.49 23.06 6.85
CA SER A 199 -12.83 22.87 8.25
C SER A 199 -13.23 21.40 8.45
N GLY A 200 -12.44 20.66 9.24
CA GLY A 200 -12.76 19.28 9.62
C GLY A 200 -11.96 18.18 8.91
N SER A 201 -10.65 18.33 8.73
CA SER A 201 -9.77 17.18 8.47
C SER A 201 -9.66 16.31 9.73
N PRO A 202 -10.08 15.04 9.74
CA PRO A 202 -9.82 14.11 10.83
C PRO A 202 -8.60 13.24 10.47
N PHE A 203 -7.46 13.88 10.21
CA PHE A 203 -6.17 13.22 10.18
C PHE A 203 -5.41 13.55 11.46
#